data_AF-A0A4Y8CAJ8-F1
#
_entry.id   AF-A0A4Y8CAJ8-F1
#
_cell.length_a   1.000
_cell.length_b   1.000
_cell.length_c   1.000
_cell.angle_alpha   90.00
_cell.angle_beta   90.00
_cell.angle_gamma   90.00
#
_symmetry.space_group_name_H-M   'P 1'
#
loop_
_entity.id
_entity.type
_entity.pdbx_description
1 polymer ?
#
loop_
_entity_poly.entity_id
_entity_poly.type
_entity_poly.pdbx_seq_one_letter_code
_entity_poly.pdbx_strand_id
1 'polypeptide(L)'
;EWLKNPTLLRADKDAKYAYIIDINLNDIKEPILACPNDPDDVATLSEILADNKRPKNIDEVFVGSCMTNIGHYRALGEILKDKGILKTRLWVVPPTKMDKAQLTNEGYYSIFGAAGARIEVPGCSLCMGNQARVNDGAVVFSTSTRNFDNR
;
A
#
# COMPACT_ATOMS: atom_id res chain seq x y z
N GLU A 1 -0.85 30.08 16.39
CA GLU A 1 -2.03 30.98 16.39
C GLU A 1 -3.33 30.21 16.17
N TRP A 2 -3.45 29.43 15.09
CA TRP A 2 -4.64 28.59 14.82
C TRP A 2 -5.04 27.67 15.99
N LEU A 3 -4.09 27.00 16.67
CA LEU A 3 -4.40 26.17 17.85
C LEU A 3 -5.05 26.94 19.02
N LYS A 4 -4.91 28.27 19.07
CA LYS A 4 -5.57 29.12 20.08
C LYS A 4 -7.02 29.47 19.70
N ASN A 5 -7.38 29.39 18.42
CA ASN A 5 -8.73 29.64 17.91
C ASN A 5 -8.98 28.80 16.63
N PRO A 6 -9.22 27.48 16.77
CA PRO A 6 -9.24 26.57 15.63
C PRO A 6 -10.57 26.65 14.88
N THR A 7 -10.61 27.47 13.83
CA THR A 7 -11.76 27.54 12.91
C THR A 7 -11.45 26.76 11.64
N LEU A 8 -12.40 25.93 11.20
CA LEU A 8 -12.35 25.16 9.96
C LEU A 8 -13.39 25.70 8.98
N LEU A 9 -13.01 25.79 7.70
CA LEU A 9 -13.97 26.02 6.62
C LEU A 9 -14.89 24.82 6.46
N ARG A 10 -16.11 25.04 5.97
CA ARG A 10 -17.09 24.01 5.62
C ARG A 10 -17.75 24.39 4.30
N ALA A 11 -18.16 23.39 3.53
CA ALA A 11 -18.99 23.62 2.36
C ALA A 11 -20.33 24.21 2.78
N ASP A 12 -20.87 25.11 1.95
CA ASP A 12 -22.22 25.65 2.13
C ASP A 12 -23.26 24.54 1.95
N LYS A 13 -24.39 24.68 2.66
CA LYS A 13 -25.48 23.67 2.62
C LYS A 13 -26.11 23.54 1.23
N ASP A 14 -26.00 24.57 0.40
CA ASP A 14 -26.55 24.69 -0.95
C ASP A 14 -25.48 24.67 -2.04
N ALA A 15 -24.27 24.19 -1.72
CA ALA A 15 -23.22 23.98 -2.71
C ALA A 15 -23.70 23.06 -3.85
N LYS A 16 -23.42 23.46 -5.10
CA LYS A 16 -23.81 22.72 -6.31
C LYS A 16 -22.63 21.92 -6.84
N TYR A 17 -22.85 20.64 -7.07
CA TYR A 17 -21.87 19.70 -7.61
C TYR A 17 -22.28 19.26 -9.01
N ALA A 18 -21.31 19.00 -9.89
CA ALA A 18 -21.60 18.47 -11.24
C ALA A 18 -22.20 17.06 -11.18
N TYR A 19 -21.73 16.25 -10.23
CA TYR A 19 -22.20 14.89 -9.96
C TYR A 19 -22.10 14.62 -8.46
N ILE A 20 -22.99 13.76 -7.95
CA ILE A 20 -22.96 13.22 -6.58
C ILE A 20 -22.95 11.70 -6.70
N ILE A 21 -21.96 11.06 -6.08
CA ILE A 21 -21.82 9.61 -6.03
C ILE A 21 -21.86 9.20 -4.57
N ASP A 22 -22.94 8.56 -4.15
CA ASP A 22 -23.10 8.06 -2.78
C ASP A 22 -22.63 6.61 -2.69
N ILE A 23 -21.68 6.36 -1.78
CA ILE A 23 -21.10 5.03 -1.56
C ILE A 23 -21.54 4.52 -0.19
N ASN A 24 -22.35 3.45 -0.17
CA ASN A 24 -22.73 2.78 1.05
C ASN A 24 -21.63 1.79 1.49
N LEU A 25 -20.96 2.08 2.60
CA LEU A 25 -19.86 1.25 3.11
C LEU A 25 -20.29 -0.17 3.48
N ASN A 26 -21.58 -0.40 3.76
CA ASN A 26 -22.07 -1.74 4.02
C ASN A 26 -22.06 -2.62 2.78
N ASP A 27 -22.00 -2.07 1.58
CA ASP A 27 -22.01 -2.87 0.35
C ASP A 27 -20.59 -3.34 -0.02
N ILE A 28 -19.55 -2.77 0.59
CA ILE A 28 -18.15 -3.20 0.41
C ILE A 28 -17.87 -4.36 1.36
N LYS A 29 -17.99 -5.60 0.85
CA LYS A 29 -17.83 -6.83 1.64
C LYS A 29 -16.45 -7.49 1.51
N GLU A 30 -15.65 -7.06 0.54
CA GLU A 30 -14.39 -7.70 0.17
C GLU A 30 -13.33 -6.66 -0.19
N PRO A 31 -12.03 -7.01 -0.13
CA PRO A 31 -10.98 -6.16 -0.66
C PRO A 31 -11.18 -5.89 -2.16
N ILE A 32 -10.98 -4.64 -2.56
CA ILE A 32 -10.99 -4.18 -3.95
C ILE A 32 -9.56 -3.83 -4.33
N LEU A 33 -9.13 -4.25 -5.51
CA LEU A 33 -7.76 -4.07 -5.99
C LEU A 33 -7.76 -3.44 -7.38
N ALA A 34 -6.76 -2.61 -7.66
CA ALA A 34 -6.42 -2.20 -9.02
C ALA A 34 -5.62 -3.31 -9.70
N CYS A 35 -6.09 -3.75 -10.85
CA CYS A 35 -5.59 -4.89 -11.61
C CYS A 35 -4.35 -4.47 -12.43
N PRO A 36 -3.57 -5.40 -13.00
CA PRO A 36 -2.32 -5.04 -13.65
C PRO A 36 -2.48 -3.95 -14.72
N ASN A 37 -1.61 -2.94 -14.66
CA ASN A 37 -1.35 -1.97 -15.73
C ASN A 37 -2.39 -0.87 -15.97
N ASP A 38 -3.50 -0.86 -15.22
CA ASP A 38 -4.49 0.21 -15.26
C ASP A 38 -5.02 0.51 -13.84
N PRO A 39 -4.88 1.73 -13.29
CA PRO A 39 -5.38 2.06 -11.96
C PRO A 39 -6.92 2.14 -11.90
N ASP A 40 -7.60 2.26 -13.03
CA ASP A 40 -9.05 2.32 -13.14
C ASP A 40 -9.68 0.93 -13.37
N ASP A 41 -8.90 -0.09 -13.78
CA ASP A 41 -9.35 -1.51 -13.80
C ASP A 41 -9.37 -2.05 -12.37
N VAL A 42 -10.48 -1.82 -11.67
CA VAL A 42 -10.68 -2.29 -10.30
C VAL A 42 -11.61 -3.51 -10.25
N ALA A 43 -11.27 -4.48 -9.42
CA ALA A 43 -12.10 -5.66 -9.18
C ALA A 43 -11.98 -6.13 -7.74
N THR A 44 -12.99 -6.87 -7.28
CA THR A 44 -12.94 -7.55 -5.98
C THR A 44 -11.92 -8.69 -6.02
N LEU A 45 -11.41 -9.06 -4.85
CA LEU A 45 -10.49 -10.18 -4.70
C LEU A 45 -11.05 -11.48 -5.31
N SER A 46 -12.34 -11.76 -5.07
CA SER A 46 -13.02 -12.95 -5.59
C SER A 46 -13.09 -12.97 -7.12
N GLU A 47 -13.41 -11.84 -7.77
CA GLU A 47 -13.42 -11.72 -9.23
C GLU A 47 -12.02 -11.95 -9.81
N ILE A 48 -10.99 -11.37 -9.18
CA ILE A 48 -9.59 -11.58 -9.58
C ILE A 48 -9.21 -13.05 -9.50
N LEU A 49 -9.61 -13.75 -8.44
CA LEU A 49 -9.32 -15.17 -8.25
C LEU A 49 -10.09 -16.07 -9.22
N ALA A 50 -11.28 -15.66 -9.67
CA ALA A 50 -12.07 -16.41 -10.65
C ALA A 50 -11.59 -16.25 -12.11
N ASP A 51 -10.95 -15.13 -12.46
CA ASP A 51 -10.51 -14.87 -13.84
C ASP A 51 -9.19 -15.59 -14.18
N ASN A 52 -9.23 -16.58 -15.07
CA ASN A 52 -8.05 -17.35 -15.49
C ASN A 52 -7.03 -16.54 -16.30
N LYS A 53 -7.38 -15.36 -16.79
CA LYS A 53 -6.44 -14.48 -17.52
C LYS A 53 -5.56 -13.67 -16.57
N ARG A 54 -5.92 -13.58 -15.29
CA ARG A 54 -5.18 -12.80 -14.29
C ARG A 54 -4.09 -13.64 -13.64
N PRO A 55 -2.93 -13.04 -13.33
CA PRO A 55 -1.85 -13.75 -12.65
C PRO A 55 -2.31 -14.21 -11.27
N LYS A 56 -1.97 -15.44 -10.90
CA LYS A 56 -2.31 -16.03 -9.59
C LYS A 56 -1.12 -16.09 -8.63
N ASN A 57 0.08 -15.92 -9.17
CA ASN A 57 1.33 -15.98 -8.43
C ASN A 57 1.74 -14.54 -8.11
N ILE A 58 2.30 -14.31 -6.92
CA ILE A 58 2.91 -13.04 -6.56
C ILE A 58 4.40 -13.29 -6.33
N ASP A 59 5.22 -12.65 -7.15
CA ASP A 59 6.68 -12.80 -7.12
C ASP A 59 7.33 -11.79 -6.17
N GLU A 60 6.79 -10.56 -6.16
CA GLU A 60 7.27 -9.47 -5.29
C GLU A 60 6.10 -8.71 -4.63
N VAL A 61 6.33 -8.22 -3.41
CA VAL A 61 5.38 -7.38 -2.68
C VAL A 61 6.09 -6.10 -2.25
N PHE A 62 5.48 -4.95 -2.53
CA PHE A 62 5.98 -3.64 -2.11
C PHE A 62 5.03 -2.99 -1.10
N VAL A 63 5.50 -2.85 0.14
CA VAL A 63 4.82 -2.09 1.20
C VAL A 63 5.61 -0.82 1.48
N GLY A 64 5.10 0.27 0.93
CA GLY A 64 5.74 1.57 0.89
C GLY A 64 5.01 2.53 -0.03
N SER A 65 5.11 3.82 0.25
CA SER A 65 4.70 5.00 -0.55
C SER A 65 4.17 6.09 0.39
N CYS A 66 3.85 7.25 -0.16
CA CYS A 66 3.13 8.30 0.55
C CYS A 66 1.69 7.93 0.96
N MET A 67 1.12 6.84 0.43
CA MET A 67 -0.20 6.34 0.85
C MET A 67 -0.14 5.56 2.17
N THR A 68 1.06 5.24 2.65
CA THR A 68 1.25 4.49 3.88
C THR A 68 1.60 5.39 5.07
N ASN A 69 1.20 5.00 6.26
CA ASN A 69 1.59 5.53 7.56
C ASN A 69 2.03 4.37 8.48
N ILE A 70 2.58 4.69 9.65
CA ILE A 70 3.11 3.71 10.61
C ILE A 70 2.14 2.55 10.94
N GLY A 71 0.83 2.80 10.94
CA GLY A 71 -0.18 1.79 11.25
C GLY A 71 -0.15 0.60 10.29
N HIS A 72 0.12 0.82 9.00
CA HIS A 72 0.20 -0.27 8.02
C HIS A 72 1.43 -1.16 8.25
N TYR A 73 2.56 -0.59 8.70
CA TYR A 73 3.76 -1.35 9.00
C TYR A 73 3.60 -2.20 10.26
N ARG A 74 2.91 -1.66 11.27
CA ARG A 74 2.54 -2.44 12.46
C ARG A 74 1.64 -3.61 12.08
N ALA A 75 0.60 -3.36 11.28
CA ALA A 75 -0.29 -4.41 10.77
C ALA A 75 0.45 -5.47 9.94
N LEU A 76 1.36 -5.05 9.05
CA LEU A 76 2.24 -5.96 8.32
C LEU A 76 3.08 -6.82 9.27
N GLY A 77 3.65 -6.21 10.30
CA GLY A 77 4.43 -6.91 11.33
C GLY A 77 3.63 -8.00 12.03
N GLU A 78 2.40 -7.71 12.44
CA GLU A 78 1.52 -8.71 13.08
C GLU A 78 1.18 -9.87 12.13
N ILE A 79 1.02 -9.62 10.84
CA ILE A 79 0.80 -10.67 9.83
C ILE A 79 2.03 -11.55 9.65
N LEU A 80 3.23 -10.95 9.67
CA LEU A 80 4.50 -11.64 9.43
C LEU A 80 5.06 -12.36 10.66
N LYS A 81 4.59 -11.99 11.85
CA LYS A 81 5.03 -12.57 13.11
C LYS A 81 4.90 -14.10 13.06
N ASP A 82 5.99 -14.77 13.42
CA ASP A 82 6.11 -16.23 13.46
C ASP A 82 5.86 -16.97 12.12
N LYS A 83 5.86 -16.25 10.97
CA LYS A 83 5.71 -16.87 9.64
C LYS A 83 7.01 -17.42 9.05
N GLY A 84 8.16 -17.01 9.58
CA GLY A 84 9.48 -17.34 9.03
C GLY A 84 9.76 -16.65 7.70
N ILE A 85 10.77 -17.14 6.97
CA ILE A 85 11.23 -16.54 5.72
C ILE A 85 10.19 -16.73 4.61
N LEU A 86 9.83 -15.64 3.94
CA LEU A 86 8.88 -15.65 2.83
C LEU A 86 9.51 -16.24 1.55
N LYS A 87 8.69 -16.91 0.74
CA LYS A 87 9.09 -17.32 -0.62
C LYS A 87 9.12 -16.13 -1.60
N THR A 88 8.17 -15.21 -1.41
CA THR A 88 8.02 -13.98 -2.20
C THR A 88 8.99 -12.91 -1.71
N ARG A 89 9.52 -12.09 -2.61
CA ARG A 89 10.39 -10.98 -2.22
C ARG A 89 9.56 -9.83 -1.67
N LEU A 90 9.72 -9.54 -0.39
CA LEU A 90 9.03 -8.43 0.28
C LEU A 90 9.94 -7.20 0.38
N TRP A 91 9.45 -6.06 -0.06
CA TRP A 91 10.07 -4.74 0.10
C TRP A 91 9.31 -3.94 1.15
N VAL A 92 10.01 -3.45 2.17
CA VAL A 92 9.42 -2.63 3.25
C VAL A 92 10.09 -1.26 3.25
N VAL A 93 9.32 -0.20 3.01
CA VAL A 93 9.86 1.15 2.80
C VAL A 93 9.07 2.20 3.59
N PRO A 94 9.39 2.42 4.88
CA PRO A 94 8.71 3.43 5.70
C PRO A 94 8.76 4.82 5.04
N PRO A 95 7.70 5.63 5.13
CA PRO A 95 7.62 6.88 4.36
C PRO A 95 8.56 7.96 4.92
N THR A 96 8.87 7.94 6.22
CA THR A 96 9.73 8.94 6.85
C THR A 96 10.79 8.33 7.78
N LYS A 97 11.79 9.14 8.13
CA LYS A 97 12.80 8.77 9.14
C LYS A 97 12.19 8.57 10.53
N MET A 98 11.10 9.28 10.84
CA MET A 98 10.40 9.17 12.11
C MET A 98 9.68 7.83 12.23
N ASP A 99 8.98 7.40 11.17
CA ASP A 99 8.35 6.08 11.12
C ASP A 99 9.38 4.96 11.25
N LYS A 100 10.50 5.06 10.50
CA LYS A 100 11.62 4.12 10.63
C LYS A 100 12.12 4.02 12.06
N ALA A 101 12.40 5.16 12.70
CA ALA A 101 12.92 5.19 14.07
C ALA A 101 11.93 4.54 15.05
N GLN A 102 10.64 4.88 14.94
CA GLN A 102 9.61 4.34 15.82
C GLN A 102 9.42 2.83 15.63
N LEU A 103 9.33 2.35 14.38
CA LEU A 103 9.23 0.91 14.07
C LEU A 103 10.46 0.12 14.51
N THR A 104 11.64 0.74 14.48
CA THR A 104 12.86 0.14 15.01
C THR A 104 12.78 0.01 16.54
N ASN A 105 12.38 1.08 17.24
CA ASN A 105 12.23 1.09 18.69
C ASN A 105 11.18 0.08 19.18
N GLU A 106 10.12 -0.11 18.40
CA GLU A 106 9.06 -1.08 18.67
C GLU A 106 9.43 -2.53 18.30
N GLY A 107 10.59 -2.75 17.66
CA GLY A 107 11.08 -4.08 17.30
C GLY A 107 10.52 -4.66 15.99
N TYR A 108 9.68 -3.93 15.26
CA TYR A 108 9.11 -4.38 13.98
C TYR A 108 10.16 -4.63 12.91
N TYR A 109 11.28 -3.90 12.94
CA TYR A 109 12.41 -4.14 12.03
C TYR A 109 12.97 -5.57 12.17
N SER A 110 13.01 -6.11 13.39
CA SER A 110 13.42 -7.49 13.64
C SER A 110 12.44 -8.49 13.03
N ILE A 111 11.14 -8.21 13.10
CA ILE A 111 10.09 -9.04 12.49
C ILE A 111 10.24 -9.05 10.96
N PHE A 112 10.41 -7.88 10.35
CA PHE A 112 10.63 -7.75 8.91
C PHE A 112 11.90 -8.49 8.46
N GLY A 113 12.99 -8.35 9.21
CA GLY A 113 14.25 -9.06 8.95
C GLY A 113 14.10 -10.59 9.06
N ALA A 114 13.40 -11.08 10.09
CA ALA A 114 13.12 -12.50 10.26
C ALA A 114 12.26 -13.09 9.14
N ALA A 115 11.40 -12.26 8.53
CA ALA A 115 10.62 -12.61 7.35
C ALA A 115 11.45 -12.62 6.04
N GLY A 116 12.72 -12.19 6.08
CA GLY A 116 13.58 -12.03 4.91
C GLY A 116 13.26 -10.79 4.07
N ALA A 117 12.56 -9.80 4.64
CA ALA A 117 12.18 -8.60 3.91
C ALA A 117 13.40 -7.72 3.60
N ARG A 118 13.40 -7.13 2.40
CA ARG A 118 14.34 -6.08 2.01
C ARG A 118 13.80 -4.73 2.49
N ILE A 119 14.45 -4.18 3.51
CA ILE A 119 14.05 -2.90 4.10
C ILE A 119 14.86 -1.77 3.46
N GLU A 120 14.19 -0.84 2.78
CA GLU A 120 14.84 0.31 2.13
C GLU A 120 14.91 1.54 3.04
N VAL A 121 15.69 2.53 2.62
CA VAL A 121 15.69 3.85 3.25
C VAL A 121 14.35 4.58 3.03
N PRO A 122 13.92 5.46 3.95
CA PRO A 122 12.68 6.20 3.78
C PRO A 122 12.67 7.07 2.51
N GLY A 123 11.61 6.96 1.72
CA GLY A 123 11.45 7.68 0.46
C GLY A 123 10.48 6.98 -0.50
N CYS A 124 10.44 7.42 -1.76
CA CYS A 124 9.57 6.84 -2.78
C CYS A 124 9.95 5.41 -3.16
N SER A 125 11.25 5.09 -3.24
CA SER A 125 11.76 3.77 -3.63
C SER A 125 11.10 3.24 -4.92
N LEU A 126 10.64 1.99 -4.93
CA LEU A 126 9.98 1.35 -6.07
C LEU A 126 8.72 2.10 -6.53
N CYS A 127 8.10 2.90 -5.65
CA CYS A 127 6.91 3.66 -6.01
C CYS A 127 7.15 4.50 -7.26
N MET A 128 8.39 4.99 -7.54
CA MET A 128 8.73 5.73 -8.76
C MET A 128 9.36 4.89 -9.89
N GLY A 129 10.00 3.78 -9.58
CA GLY A 129 10.70 2.93 -10.56
C GLY A 129 11.94 3.57 -11.22
N ASN A 130 12.45 4.70 -10.69
CA ASN A 130 13.59 5.44 -11.28
C ASN A 130 14.96 5.09 -10.67
N GLN A 131 15.00 4.18 -9.70
CA GLN A 131 16.22 3.74 -9.01
C GLN A 131 16.19 2.21 -8.86
N ALA A 132 15.76 1.71 -7.70
CA ALA A 132 15.47 0.30 -7.52
C ALA A 132 14.23 -0.08 -8.35
N ARG A 133 14.27 -1.27 -8.92
CA ARG A 133 13.17 -1.87 -9.71
C ARG A 133 12.93 -3.29 -9.23
N VAL A 134 11.72 -3.77 -9.46
CA VAL A 134 11.38 -5.19 -9.39
C VAL A 134 12.09 -5.94 -10.53
N ASN A 135 12.10 -7.26 -10.45
CA ASN A 135 12.65 -8.09 -11.52
C ASN A 135 11.78 -8.00 -12.78
N ASP A 136 12.39 -8.20 -13.95
CA ASP A 136 11.68 -8.21 -15.22
C ASP A 136 10.61 -9.31 -15.23
N GLY A 137 9.38 -8.94 -15.62
CA GLY A 137 8.25 -9.87 -15.71
C GLY A 137 7.65 -10.31 -14.36
N ALA A 138 8.10 -9.75 -13.23
CA ALA A 138 7.54 -10.08 -11.91
C ALA A 138 6.08 -9.63 -11.78
N VAL A 139 5.24 -10.48 -11.18
CA VAL A 139 3.92 -10.09 -10.72
C VAL A 139 4.05 -9.46 -9.34
N VAL A 140 3.65 -8.18 -9.23
CA VAL A 140 3.87 -7.36 -8.03
C VAL A 140 2.57 -7.01 -7.35
N PHE A 141 2.52 -7.19 -6.03
CA PHE A 141 1.47 -6.63 -5.19
C PHE A 141 1.98 -5.37 -4.48
N SER A 142 1.37 -4.21 -4.72
CA SER A 142 1.96 -2.92 -4.35
C SER A 142 0.98 -2.01 -3.62
N THR A 143 1.45 -1.36 -2.54
CA THR A 143 0.74 -0.26 -1.86
C THR A 143 1.09 1.12 -2.45
N SER A 144 1.62 1.15 -3.67
CA SER A 144 1.89 2.40 -4.39
C SER A 144 0.60 2.96 -5.02
N THR A 145 0.71 4.12 -5.68
CA THR A 145 -0.43 4.80 -6.29
C THR A 145 -0.66 4.48 -7.76
N ARG A 146 0.29 3.81 -8.41
CA ARG A 146 0.30 3.63 -9.87
C ARG A 146 0.85 2.26 -10.24
N ASN A 147 0.22 1.65 -11.22
CA ASN A 147 0.51 0.32 -11.74
C ASN A 147 0.74 0.31 -13.25
N PHE A 148 0.85 1.46 -13.93
CA PHE A 148 1.04 1.57 -15.39
C PHE A 148 2.16 0.68 -15.95
N ASP A 149 2.08 0.37 -17.24
CA ASP A 149 3.11 -0.38 -17.95
C ASP A 149 4.53 0.15 -17.67
N ASN A 150 5.44 -0.76 -17.29
CA ASN A 150 6.85 -0.52 -17.00
C ASN A 150 7.16 0.37 -15.77
N ARG A 151 6.16 0.63 -14.93
CA ARG A 151 6.36 1.24 -13.61
C ARG A 151 7.07 0.28 -12.65
#